data_AF-A0A6A0GS64-F1
#
_entry.id   AF-A0A6A0GS64-F1
#
_cell.length_a   1.000
_cell.length_b   1.000
_cell.length_c   1.000
_cell.angle_alpha   90.00
_cell.angle_beta   90.00
_cell.angle_gamma   90.00
#
_symmetry.space_group_name_H-M   'P 1'
#
loop_
_entity.id
_entity.type
_entity.pdbx_description
1 polymer ?
#
loop_
_entity_poly.entity_id
_entity_poly.type
_entity_poly.pdbx_seq_one_letter_code
_entity_poly.pdbx_strand_id
1 'polypeptide(L)'
;MEVIQHEFNISYDLGKSDCFKRRISVHEALCDSIDTRTALEQLRELVSDANKYINSKNELNGQLVWNISSYVSRILGVFGVTLSSAGADGSQSDDVLLPLCQVVADLREKLRGLSREPSTDVKELQMKQLQLCDDIRDSLLPPLGVRLEDREGRAPSIKIVDPEELKKEIAAKKAAEEEKRMEKQKKKQAADAKAAQEKAKVMEPPEEMFRTAEYSAWDGTTGIPTHDAKGEEITKSQGKKLAKLQEAYRKKYDKWLQQQQQA
;
A
#
# COMPACT_ATOMS: atom_id res chain seq x y z
N MET A 1 46.68 37.95 24.81
CA MET A 1 46.21 36.57 25.03
C MET A 1 45.28 36.44 26.24
N GLU A 2 44.61 37.52 26.69
CA GLU A 2 43.77 37.50 27.91
C GLU A 2 42.38 38.15 27.74
N VAL A 3 42.01 38.64 26.55
CA VAL A 3 40.73 39.36 26.36
C VAL A 3 39.58 38.45 25.84
N ILE A 4 39.85 37.17 25.58
CA ILE A 4 38.85 36.24 25.00
C ILE A 4 38.16 35.38 26.07
N GLN A 5 38.54 35.48 27.35
CA GLN A 5 38.01 34.57 28.39
C GLN A 5 36.81 35.09 29.21
N HIS A 6 36.30 36.30 28.98
CA HIS A 6 35.31 36.89 29.90
C HIS A 6 33.85 36.90 29.41
N GLU A 7 33.49 36.25 28.32
CA GLU A 7 32.06 36.01 28.04
C GLU A 7 31.83 34.56 27.64
N PHE A 8 30.71 34.04 28.14
CA PHE A 8 30.12 32.73 27.83
C PHE A 8 30.54 31.56 28.71
N ASN A 9 30.09 31.67 29.96
CA ASN A 9 29.66 30.54 30.78
C ASN A 9 28.52 29.78 30.05
N ILE A 10 28.89 28.89 29.11
CA ILE A 10 27.95 28.02 28.39
C ILE A 10 28.13 26.59 28.90
N SER A 11 27.05 26.04 29.41
CA SER A 11 26.92 24.65 29.83
C SER A 11 27.50 23.67 28.82
N TYR A 12 28.24 22.69 29.33
CA TYR A 12 28.91 21.62 28.60
C TYR A 12 27.90 20.80 27.79
N ASP A 13 27.75 21.14 26.51
CA ASP A 13 27.17 20.29 25.49
C ASP A 13 28.32 19.88 24.54
N LEU A 14 28.82 18.65 24.69
CA LEU A 14 30.00 18.15 23.97
C LEU A 14 29.92 18.42 22.46
N GLY A 15 28.73 18.25 21.85
CA GLY A 15 28.51 18.52 20.43
C GLY A 15 28.61 19.99 20.02
N LYS A 16 28.31 20.95 20.93
CA LYS A 16 28.50 22.39 20.68
C LYS A 16 29.98 22.77 20.74
N SER A 17 30.71 22.19 21.68
CA SER A 17 32.14 22.46 21.87
C SER A 17 32.96 22.01 20.66
N ASP A 18 32.68 20.82 20.14
CA ASP A 18 33.50 20.24 19.07
C ASP A 18 33.25 20.91 17.72
N CYS A 19 31.98 21.18 17.36
CA CYS A 19 31.66 21.95 16.15
C CYS A 19 32.28 23.35 16.16
N PHE A 20 32.34 24.00 17.34
CA PHE A 20 32.94 25.32 17.47
C PHE A 20 34.46 25.29 17.32
N LYS A 21 35.14 24.30 17.93
CA LYS A 21 36.58 24.09 17.74
C LYS A 21 36.95 23.90 16.27
N ARG A 22 36.21 23.06 15.54
CA ARG A 22 36.45 22.82 14.11
C ARG A 22 36.34 24.09 13.28
N ARG A 23 35.38 24.98 13.58
CA ARG A 23 35.25 26.29 12.89
C ARG A 23 36.46 27.20 13.13
N ILE A 24 37.03 27.18 14.33
CA ILE A 24 38.26 27.92 14.64
C ILE A 24 39.41 27.35 13.82
N SER A 25 39.59 26.03 13.80
CA SER A 25 40.66 25.38 13.03
C SER A 25 40.54 25.62 11.52
N VAL A 26 39.33 25.67 10.97
CA VAL A 26 39.11 26.07 9.57
C VAL A 26 39.57 27.52 9.35
N HIS A 27 39.24 28.42 10.27
CA HIS A 27 39.66 29.82 10.15
C HIS A 27 41.19 29.99 10.28
N GLU A 28 41.83 29.28 11.22
CA GLU A 28 43.28 29.28 11.38
C GLU A 28 43.99 28.77 10.13
N ALA A 29 43.54 27.66 9.54
CA ALA A 29 44.09 27.11 8.31
C ALA A 29 43.92 28.05 7.11
N LEU A 30 42.81 28.79 7.03
CA LEU A 30 42.60 29.79 5.98
C LEU A 30 43.48 31.04 6.17
N CYS A 31 43.73 31.43 7.42
CA CYS A 31 44.60 32.55 7.76
C CYS A 31 46.09 32.21 7.61
N ASP A 32 46.48 30.95 7.77
CA ASP A 32 47.84 30.48 7.48
C ASP A 32 47.97 30.08 6.01
N SER A 33 48.48 31.02 5.21
CA SER A 33 48.89 30.76 3.82
C SER A 33 47.80 30.19 2.91
N ILE A 34 46.52 30.37 3.28
CA ILE A 34 45.36 29.80 2.57
C ILE A 34 45.54 28.28 2.39
N ASP A 35 45.80 27.55 3.47
CA ASP A 35 45.88 26.09 3.45
C ASP A 35 44.50 25.48 3.22
N THR A 36 44.14 25.35 1.94
CA THR A 36 42.87 24.76 1.50
C THR A 36 42.74 23.29 1.89
N ARG A 37 43.86 22.56 1.96
CA ARG A 37 43.83 21.12 2.28
C ARG A 37 43.40 20.92 3.72
N THR A 38 44.10 21.57 4.65
CA THR A 38 43.76 21.48 6.08
C THR A 38 42.37 22.08 6.34
N ALA A 39 42.01 23.19 5.68
CA ALA A 39 40.68 23.77 5.81
C ALA A 39 39.56 22.80 5.37
N LEU A 40 39.73 22.08 4.26
CA LEU A 40 38.76 21.08 3.79
C LEU A 40 38.71 19.83 4.69
N GLU A 41 39.85 19.39 5.21
CA GLU A 41 39.90 18.28 6.19
C GLU A 41 39.13 18.63 7.46
N GLN A 42 39.34 19.84 8.02
CA GLN A 42 38.59 20.30 9.19
C GLN A 42 37.10 20.54 8.88
N LEU A 43 36.76 20.97 7.67
CA LEU A 43 35.38 21.14 7.23
C LEU A 43 34.64 19.79 7.14
N ARG A 44 35.32 18.74 6.67
CA ARG A 44 34.80 17.36 6.65
C ARG A 44 34.56 16.83 8.08
N GLU A 45 35.50 17.08 8.98
CA GLU A 45 35.35 16.70 10.39
C GLU A 45 34.18 17.45 11.05
N LEU A 46 34.00 18.75 10.76
CA LEU A 46 32.85 19.54 11.22
C LEU A 46 31.51 18.91 10.80
N VAL A 47 31.38 18.48 9.54
CA VAL A 47 30.18 17.78 9.04
C VAL A 47 30.00 16.45 9.77
N SER A 48 31.08 15.73 10.03
CA SER A 48 31.04 14.45 10.76
C SER A 48 30.57 14.63 12.21
N ASP A 49 31.05 15.67 12.89
CA ASP A 49 30.64 16.00 14.25
C ASP A 49 29.18 16.50 14.31
N ALA A 50 28.74 17.27 13.31
CA ALA A 50 27.34 17.65 13.16
C ALA A 50 26.42 16.43 12.96
N ASN A 51 26.85 15.45 12.15
CA ASN A 51 26.09 14.21 11.95
C ASN A 51 26.04 13.34 13.22
N LYS A 52 27.12 13.27 14.00
CA LYS A 52 27.12 12.61 15.32
C LYS A 52 26.13 13.31 16.26
N TYR A 53 26.11 14.65 16.28
CA TYR A 53 25.16 15.42 17.07
C TYR A 53 23.70 15.14 16.67
N ILE A 54 23.39 15.13 15.37
CA ILE A 54 22.05 14.83 14.84
C ILE A 54 21.59 13.42 15.22
N ASN A 55 22.49 12.43 15.18
CA ASN A 55 22.14 11.03 15.45
C ASN A 55 22.10 10.69 16.95
N SER A 56 22.71 11.51 17.81
CA SER A 56 22.82 11.21 19.25
C SER A 56 21.71 11.80 20.10
N LYS A 57 21.02 12.86 19.64
CA LYS A 57 19.99 13.56 20.42
C LYS A 57 18.60 13.38 19.83
N ASN A 58 17.62 13.12 20.69
CA ASN A 58 16.20 13.08 20.32
C ASN A 58 15.61 14.51 20.16
N GLU A 59 16.13 15.48 20.92
CA GLU A 59 15.79 16.90 20.78
C GLU A 59 16.97 17.67 20.18
N LEU A 60 16.80 18.12 18.95
CA LEU A 60 17.81 18.82 18.18
C LEU A 60 17.72 20.33 18.39
N ASN A 61 18.85 20.98 18.64
CA ASN A 61 18.92 22.42 18.51
C ASN A 61 19.01 22.79 17.02
N GLY A 62 17.86 23.07 16.40
CA GLY A 62 17.79 23.42 14.98
C GLY A 62 18.66 24.62 14.59
N GLN A 63 18.80 25.60 15.48
CA GLN A 63 19.64 26.78 15.25
C GLN A 63 21.13 26.42 15.12
N LEU A 64 21.62 25.49 15.94
CA LEU A 64 23.00 25.00 15.85
C LEU A 64 23.26 24.33 14.49
N VAL A 65 22.37 23.42 14.10
CA VAL A 65 22.49 22.68 12.83
C VAL A 65 22.42 23.63 11.64
N TRP A 66 21.49 24.59 11.66
CA TRP A 66 21.38 25.61 10.62
C TRP A 66 22.62 26.50 10.53
N ASN A 67 23.17 26.94 11.67
CA ASN A 67 24.40 27.74 11.70
C ASN A 67 25.59 26.97 11.10
N ILE A 68 25.70 25.66 11.36
CA ILE A 68 26.76 24.81 10.79
C ILE A 68 26.56 24.67 9.28
N SER A 69 25.34 24.35 8.83
CA SER A 69 25.01 24.22 7.40
C SER A 69 25.28 25.50 6.61
N SER A 70 24.87 26.65 7.16
CA SER A 70 25.12 27.97 6.58
C SER A 70 26.62 28.29 6.50
N TYR A 71 27.39 27.96 7.55
CA TYR A 71 28.83 28.13 7.56
C TYR A 71 29.52 27.26 6.51
N VAL A 72 29.19 25.97 6.43
CA VAL A 72 29.75 25.05 5.42
C VAL A 72 29.46 25.54 4.01
N SER A 73 28.21 25.92 3.75
CA SER A 73 27.79 26.46 2.44
C SER A 73 28.55 27.74 2.09
N ARG A 74 28.80 28.61 3.07
CA ARG A 74 29.59 29.83 2.85
C ARG A 74 31.05 29.52 2.50
N ILE A 75 31.70 28.61 3.22
CA ILE A 75 33.10 28.23 2.95
C ILE A 75 33.24 27.52 1.61
N LEU A 76 32.32 26.61 1.28
CA LEU A 76 32.27 25.97 -0.04
C LEU A 76 32.05 27.00 -1.16
N GLY A 77 31.19 27.98 -0.95
CA GLY A 77 31.01 29.10 -1.87
C GLY A 77 32.28 29.95 -2.07
N VAL A 78 33.07 30.17 -1.01
CA VAL A 78 34.39 30.83 -1.12
C VAL A 78 35.36 30.01 -1.97
N PHE A 79 35.30 28.68 -1.90
CA PHE A 79 36.06 27.78 -2.78
C PHE A 79 35.46 27.61 -4.18
N GLY A 80 34.38 28.33 -4.51
CA GLY A 80 33.72 28.26 -5.81
C GLY A 80 32.82 27.03 -5.99
N VAL A 81 32.52 26.30 -4.93
CA VAL A 81 31.58 25.17 -4.94
C VAL A 81 30.19 25.70 -4.59
N THR A 82 29.34 25.84 -5.61
CA THR A 82 27.92 26.15 -5.40
C THR A 82 27.23 24.90 -4.90
N LEU A 83 26.96 24.85 -3.59
CA LEU A 83 26.07 23.86 -3.01
C LEU A 83 24.62 24.27 -3.30
N SER A 84 24.28 24.40 -4.58
CA SER A 84 22.88 24.27 -4.98
C SER A 84 22.44 22.92 -4.43
N SER A 85 21.33 22.88 -3.68
CA SER A 85 20.81 21.63 -3.12
C SER A 85 20.91 20.57 -4.20
N ALA A 86 21.76 19.57 -4.01
CA ALA A 86 22.02 18.55 -5.02
C ALA A 86 20.68 17.92 -5.39
N GLY A 87 20.10 18.37 -6.52
CA GLY A 87 18.73 18.05 -6.96
C GLY A 87 17.75 19.21 -7.20
N ALA A 88 18.06 20.48 -6.92
CA ALA A 88 17.17 21.60 -7.27
C ALA A 88 17.78 22.44 -8.39
N ASP A 89 17.56 21.99 -9.61
CA ASP A 89 17.50 22.89 -10.75
C ASP A 89 16.21 23.71 -10.59
N GLY A 90 16.35 25.03 -10.47
CA GLY A 90 15.31 25.98 -10.03
C GLY A 90 14.12 26.18 -10.98
N SER A 91 13.81 25.19 -11.82
CA SER A 91 12.65 25.18 -12.71
C SER A 91 11.66 24.05 -12.42
N GLN A 92 12.02 23.05 -11.58
CA GLN A 92 11.16 21.90 -11.28
C GLN A 92 10.49 21.95 -9.90
N SER A 93 10.93 22.83 -9.00
CA SER A 93 10.37 22.88 -7.64
C SER A 93 8.90 23.28 -7.65
N ASP A 94 8.48 24.22 -8.50
CA ASP A 94 7.07 24.63 -8.59
C ASP A 94 6.19 23.51 -9.18
N ASP A 95 6.73 22.73 -10.13
CA ASP A 95 6.03 21.58 -10.73
C ASP A 95 5.75 20.45 -9.73
N VAL A 96 6.54 20.31 -8.66
CA VAL A 96 6.31 19.31 -7.59
C VAL A 96 5.55 19.91 -6.39
N LEU A 97 5.79 21.19 -6.08
CA LEU A 97 5.13 21.90 -4.98
C LEU A 97 3.62 22.05 -5.23
N LEU A 98 3.19 22.37 -6.46
CA LEU A 98 1.77 22.52 -6.80
C LEU A 98 0.99 21.21 -6.58
N PRO A 99 1.41 20.05 -7.14
CA PRO A 99 0.77 18.76 -6.85
C PRO A 99 0.81 18.37 -5.37
N LEU A 100 1.90 18.66 -4.66
CA LEU A 100 1.99 18.38 -3.22
C LEU A 100 0.98 19.22 -2.42
N CYS A 101 0.85 20.51 -2.75
CA CYS A 101 -0.15 21.39 -2.17
C CYS A 101 -1.58 20.89 -2.47
N GLN A 102 -1.82 20.35 -3.66
CA GLN A 102 -3.10 19.73 -4.00
C GLN A 102 -3.40 18.50 -3.13
N VAL A 103 -2.42 17.62 -2.92
CA VAL A 103 -2.56 16.46 -2.01
C VAL A 103 -2.91 16.91 -0.59
N VAL A 104 -2.28 17.97 -0.08
CA VAL A 104 -2.58 18.53 1.25
C VAL A 104 -3.98 19.15 1.30
N ALA A 105 -4.41 19.82 0.23
CA ALA A 105 -5.75 20.39 0.14
C ALA A 105 -6.83 19.30 0.14
N ASP A 106 -6.65 18.23 -0.65
CA ASP A 106 -7.56 17.09 -0.72
C ASP A 106 -7.63 16.35 0.62
N LEU A 107 -6.49 16.15 1.28
CA LEU A 107 -6.41 15.57 2.62
C LEU A 107 -7.22 16.39 3.63
N ARG A 108 -7.02 17.71 3.63
CA ARG A 108 -7.75 18.63 4.51
C ARG A 108 -9.25 18.54 4.28
N GLU A 109 -9.70 18.47 3.03
CA GLU A 109 -11.14 18.38 2.73
C GLU A 109 -11.72 17.03 3.15
N LYS A 110 -11.00 15.92 2.93
CA LYS A 110 -11.39 14.59 3.44
C LYS A 110 -11.52 14.57 4.96
N LEU A 111 -10.54 15.11 5.69
CA LEU A 111 -10.61 15.24 7.15
C LEU A 111 -11.79 16.11 7.61
N ARG A 112 -12.06 17.21 6.89
CA ARG A 112 -13.21 18.07 7.17
C ARG A 112 -14.55 17.35 6.93
N GLY A 113 -14.62 16.50 5.91
CA GLY A 113 -15.77 15.64 5.63
C GLY A 113 -16.01 14.61 6.74
N LEU A 114 -14.96 13.88 7.14
CA LEU A 114 -15.01 12.90 8.23
C LEU A 114 -15.46 13.52 9.57
N SER A 115 -15.07 14.77 9.83
CA SER A 115 -15.47 15.50 11.04
C SER A 115 -16.90 16.04 10.99
N ARG A 116 -17.54 16.12 9.82
CA ARG A 116 -18.89 16.66 9.64
C ARG A 116 -19.97 15.58 9.61
N GLU A 117 -19.61 14.30 9.42
CA GLU A 117 -20.56 13.19 9.46
C GLU A 117 -21.07 12.98 10.90
N PRO A 118 -22.35 13.23 11.18
CA PRO A 118 -22.89 13.21 12.54
C PRO A 118 -23.13 11.79 13.11
N SER A 119 -22.82 10.73 12.35
CA SER A 119 -23.24 9.35 12.65
C SER A 119 -22.12 8.31 12.65
N THR A 120 -20.85 8.72 12.82
CA THR A 120 -19.73 7.77 12.79
C THR A 120 -19.36 7.31 14.19
N ASP A 121 -19.48 6.00 14.43
CA ASP A 121 -18.97 5.34 15.63
C ASP A 121 -17.46 5.61 15.77
N VAL A 122 -16.94 5.78 17.00
CA VAL A 122 -15.53 6.19 17.22
C VAL A 122 -14.54 5.24 16.53
N LYS A 123 -14.88 3.95 16.46
CA LYS A 123 -14.08 2.92 15.77
C LYS A 123 -14.06 3.11 14.26
N GLU A 124 -15.19 3.49 13.66
CA GLU A 124 -15.28 3.70 12.21
C GLU A 124 -14.51 4.96 11.81
N LEU A 125 -14.52 5.99 12.64
CA LEU A 125 -13.73 7.20 12.42
C LEU A 125 -12.22 6.92 12.53
N GLN A 126 -11.79 6.13 13.52
CA GLN A 126 -10.41 5.66 13.63
C GLN A 126 -9.97 4.83 12.42
N MET A 127 -10.83 3.94 11.92
CA MET A 127 -10.53 3.16 10.72
C MET A 127 -10.38 4.06 9.49
N LYS A 128 -11.31 5.00 9.26
CA LYS A 128 -11.25 5.96 8.15
C LYS A 128 -10.01 6.85 8.23
N GLN A 129 -9.60 7.26 9.43
CA GLN A 129 -8.39 8.06 9.65
C GLN A 129 -7.11 7.27 9.34
N LEU A 130 -7.02 6.01 9.78
CA LEU A 130 -5.88 5.14 9.48
C LEU A 130 -5.78 4.85 7.98
N GLN A 131 -6.91 4.57 7.32
CA GLN A 131 -6.98 4.40 5.86
C GLN A 131 -6.48 5.66 5.14
N LEU A 132 -6.84 6.85 5.62
CA LEU A 132 -6.38 8.09 5.03
C LEU A 132 -4.87 8.27 5.16
N CYS A 133 -4.26 7.83 6.27
CA CYS A 133 -2.80 7.82 6.43
C CYS A 133 -2.13 6.83 5.47
N ASP A 134 -2.69 5.62 5.31
CA ASP A 134 -2.19 4.62 4.36
C ASP A 134 -2.29 5.13 2.90
N ASP A 135 -3.38 5.81 2.54
CA ASP A 135 -3.57 6.41 1.22
C ASP A 135 -2.48 7.46 0.90
N ILE A 136 -2.08 8.27 1.88
CA ILE A 136 -0.99 9.24 1.73
C ILE A 136 0.32 8.52 1.44
N ARG A 137 0.64 7.49 2.24
CA ARG A 137 1.88 6.74 2.13
C ARG A 137 1.99 5.99 0.80
N ASP A 138 0.92 5.31 0.40
CA ASP A 138 0.98 4.28 -0.64
C ASP A 138 0.46 4.77 -2.01
N SER A 139 -0.36 5.83 -2.04
CA SER A 139 -1.04 6.28 -3.28
C SER A 139 -0.79 7.73 -3.67
N LEU A 140 -0.75 8.68 -2.73
CA LEU A 140 -0.71 10.11 -3.05
C LEU A 140 0.72 10.67 -3.17
N LEU A 141 1.63 10.29 -2.27
CA LEU A 141 3.02 10.74 -2.28
C LEU A 141 3.91 10.02 -3.32
N PRO A 142 3.74 8.71 -3.58
CA PRO A 142 4.60 7.98 -4.50
C PRO A 142 4.64 8.52 -5.95
N PRO A 143 3.52 8.97 -6.57
CA PRO A 143 3.54 9.58 -7.90
C PRO A 143 4.32 10.91 -7.97
N LEU A 144 4.52 11.57 -6.82
CA LEU A 144 5.27 12.81 -6.68
C LEU A 144 6.77 12.56 -6.40
N GLY A 145 7.21 11.30 -6.42
CA GLY A 145 8.59 10.92 -6.10
C GLY A 145 8.90 10.98 -4.61
N VAL A 146 7.88 11.01 -3.74
CA VAL A 146 8.06 11.08 -2.29
C VAL A 146 7.70 9.76 -1.66
N ARG A 147 8.67 9.09 -1.03
CA ARG A 147 8.47 7.86 -0.27
C ARG A 147 8.53 8.13 1.23
N LEU A 148 7.46 7.78 1.92
CA LEU A 148 7.35 7.89 3.37
C LEU A 148 7.70 6.53 4.00
N GLU A 149 8.77 6.47 4.79
CA GLU A 149 9.14 5.28 5.57
C GLU A 149 8.80 5.50 7.04
N ASP A 150 7.80 4.75 7.52
CA ASP A 150 7.41 4.72 8.93
C ASP A 150 8.48 3.98 9.75
N ARG A 151 8.92 4.58 10.86
CA ARG A 151 9.84 3.98 11.83
C ARG A 151 9.12 3.82 13.16
N GLU A 152 9.13 2.61 13.71
CA GLU A 152 8.54 2.38 15.04
C GLU A 152 9.16 3.31 16.09
N GLY A 153 8.31 4.12 16.74
CA GLY A 153 8.71 5.03 17.81
C GLY A 153 9.50 6.28 17.39
N ARG A 154 9.64 6.59 16.09
CA ARG A 154 10.32 7.81 15.60
C ARG A 154 9.50 8.53 14.53
N ALA A 155 9.85 9.80 14.30
CA ALA A 155 9.30 10.57 13.19
C ALA A 155 9.56 9.86 11.84
N PRO A 156 8.60 9.89 10.91
CA PRO A 156 8.73 9.22 9.61
C PRO A 156 9.88 9.83 8.81
N SER A 157 10.64 8.99 8.10
CA SER A 157 11.71 9.45 7.22
C SER A 157 11.20 9.62 5.79
N ILE A 158 11.41 10.81 5.23
CA ILE A 158 11.04 11.16 3.85
C ILE A 158 12.24 10.89 2.94
N LYS A 159 12.05 10.08 1.90
CA LYS A 159 13.04 9.88 0.82
C LYS A 159 12.47 10.42 -0.49
N ILE A 160 13.24 11.26 -1.16
CA ILE A 160 12.94 11.72 -2.51
C ILE A 160 13.57 10.70 -3.46
N VAL A 161 12.76 10.13 -4.35
CA VAL A 161 13.11 9.08 -5.30
C VAL A 161 12.52 9.47 -6.66
N ASP A 162 13.12 9.02 -7.76
CA ASP A 162 12.68 9.39 -9.11
C ASP A 162 11.20 9.00 -9.36
N PRO A 163 10.32 9.96 -9.72
CA PRO A 163 8.91 9.72 -9.98
C PRO A 163 8.63 8.66 -11.05
N GLU A 164 9.50 8.51 -12.04
CA GLU A 164 9.30 7.57 -13.16
C GLU A 164 9.51 6.10 -12.75
N GLU A 165 10.38 5.86 -11.77
CA GLU A 165 10.60 4.51 -11.22
C GLU A 165 9.43 4.11 -10.31
N LEU A 166 8.95 5.02 -9.47
CA LEU A 166 7.80 4.77 -8.60
C LEU A 166 6.50 4.59 -9.38
N LYS A 167 6.24 5.36 -10.44
CA LYS A 167 5.05 5.17 -11.28
C LYS A 167 5.01 3.78 -11.92
N LYS A 168 6.16 3.24 -12.34
CA LYS A 168 6.25 1.88 -12.90
C LYS A 168 6.01 0.81 -11.85
N GLU A 169 6.53 0.98 -10.63
CA GLU A 169 6.29 0.04 -9.54
C GLU A 169 4.82 0.04 -9.07
N ILE A 170 4.20 1.23 -8.99
CA ILE A 170 2.79 1.39 -8.64
C ILE A 170 1.89 0.80 -9.73
N ALA A 171 2.21 1.02 -11.00
CA ALA A 171 1.47 0.44 -12.12
C ALA A 171 1.58 -1.10 -12.13
N ALA A 172 2.77 -1.64 -11.85
CA ALA A 172 2.98 -3.09 -11.74
C ALA A 172 2.21 -3.70 -10.55
N LYS A 173 2.20 -3.03 -9.39
CA LYS A 173 1.39 -3.46 -8.22
C LYS A 173 -0.11 -3.41 -8.51
N LYS A 174 -0.62 -2.34 -9.14
CA LYS A 174 -2.04 -2.21 -9.50
C LYS A 174 -2.46 -3.26 -10.52
N ALA A 175 -1.64 -3.55 -11.53
CA ALA A 175 -1.91 -4.60 -12.50
C ALA A 175 -1.99 -5.98 -11.83
N ALA A 176 -1.06 -6.29 -10.91
CA ALA A 176 -1.07 -7.55 -10.17
C ALA A 176 -2.26 -7.69 -9.22
N GLU A 177 -2.72 -6.60 -8.61
CA GLU A 177 -3.91 -6.60 -7.75
C GLU A 177 -5.20 -6.75 -8.57
N GLU A 178 -5.30 -6.07 -9.71
CA GLU A 178 -6.43 -6.19 -10.62
C GLU A 178 -6.53 -7.59 -11.23
N GLU A 179 -5.41 -8.20 -11.60
CA GLU A 179 -5.37 -9.59 -12.08
C GLU A 179 -5.88 -10.56 -11.00
N LYS A 180 -5.43 -10.40 -9.74
CA LYS A 180 -5.92 -11.20 -8.60
C LYS A 180 -7.41 -10.95 -8.34
N ARG A 181 -7.91 -9.73 -8.50
CA ARG A 181 -9.34 -9.39 -8.35
C ARG A 181 -10.17 -10.07 -9.44
N MET A 182 -9.73 -10.00 -10.69
CA MET A 182 -10.36 -10.62 -11.84
C MET A 182 -10.36 -12.15 -11.72
N GLU A 183 -9.27 -12.75 -11.24
CA GLU A 183 -9.20 -14.20 -11.02
C GLU A 183 -10.14 -14.66 -9.89
N LYS A 184 -10.20 -13.92 -8.77
CA LYS A 184 -11.16 -14.19 -7.68
C LYS A 184 -12.61 -14.05 -8.18
N GLN A 185 -12.90 -13.07 -9.02
CA GLN A 185 -14.24 -12.84 -9.56
C GLN A 185 -14.64 -13.94 -10.55
N LYS A 186 -13.74 -14.37 -11.44
CA LYS A 186 -13.96 -15.51 -12.33
C LYS A 186 -14.16 -16.82 -11.55
N LYS A 187 -13.40 -17.05 -10.48
CA LYS A 187 -13.57 -18.23 -9.61
C LYS A 187 -14.93 -18.23 -8.88
N LYS A 188 -15.39 -17.08 -8.39
CA LYS A 188 -16.73 -16.94 -7.79
C LYS A 188 -17.84 -17.20 -8.81
N GLN A 189 -17.79 -16.55 -9.97
CA GLN A 189 -18.78 -16.75 -11.03
C GLN A 189 -18.82 -18.20 -11.53
N ALA A 190 -17.67 -18.88 -11.64
CA ALA A 190 -17.63 -20.29 -12.01
C ALA A 190 -18.19 -21.22 -10.93
N ALA A 191 -17.99 -20.89 -9.64
CA ALA A 191 -18.58 -21.63 -8.52
C ALA A 191 -20.10 -21.43 -8.47
N ASP A 192 -20.57 -20.20 -8.64
CA ASP A 192 -22.00 -19.86 -8.62
C ASP A 192 -22.73 -20.50 -9.82
N ALA A 193 -22.11 -20.52 -11.01
CA ALA A 193 -22.65 -21.20 -12.18
C ALA A 193 -22.74 -22.72 -12.00
N LYS A 194 -21.72 -23.35 -11.38
CA LYS A 194 -21.76 -24.79 -11.06
C LYS A 194 -22.84 -25.10 -10.03
N ALA A 195 -22.96 -24.28 -8.99
CA ALA A 195 -24.00 -24.43 -7.98
C ALA A 195 -25.40 -24.24 -8.57
N ALA A 196 -25.59 -23.29 -9.50
CA ALA A 196 -26.85 -23.10 -10.21
C ALA A 196 -27.21 -24.29 -11.12
N GLN A 197 -26.23 -24.85 -11.84
CA GLN A 197 -26.44 -26.06 -12.65
C GLN A 197 -26.77 -27.29 -11.80
N GLU A 198 -26.11 -27.46 -10.66
CA GLU A 198 -26.37 -28.57 -9.75
C GLU A 198 -27.75 -28.45 -9.08
N LYS A 199 -28.17 -27.23 -8.73
CA LYS A 199 -29.54 -26.94 -8.27
C LYS A 199 -30.59 -27.22 -9.35
N ALA A 200 -30.34 -26.81 -10.61
CA ALA A 200 -31.25 -27.07 -11.72
C ALA A 200 -31.44 -28.58 -11.98
N LYS A 201 -30.36 -29.37 -11.90
CA LYS A 201 -30.42 -30.84 -12.04
C LYS A 201 -31.20 -31.56 -10.94
N VAL A 202 -31.45 -30.91 -9.80
CA VAL A 202 -32.23 -31.45 -8.68
C VAL A 202 -33.66 -30.91 -8.68
N MET A 203 -33.99 -29.95 -9.55
CA MET A 203 -35.28 -29.26 -9.59
C MET A 203 -36.31 -29.95 -10.49
N GLU A 204 -35.89 -30.87 -11.37
CA GLU A 204 -36.83 -31.61 -12.22
C GLU A 204 -37.55 -32.71 -11.42
N PRO A 205 -38.89 -32.84 -11.53
CA PRO A 205 -39.65 -33.88 -10.84
C PRO A 205 -39.14 -35.30 -11.19
N PRO A 206 -39.08 -36.23 -10.22
CA PRO A 206 -38.61 -37.61 -10.47
C PRO A 206 -39.37 -38.38 -11.57
N GLU A 207 -40.59 -37.95 -11.91
CA GLU A 207 -41.43 -38.52 -12.98
C GLU A 207 -41.04 -38.04 -14.39
N GLU A 208 -40.31 -36.93 -14.47
CA GLU A 208 -39.88 -36.32 -15.75
C GLU A 208 -38.43 -36.64 -16.11
N MET A 209 -37.65 -37.15 -15.15
CA MET A 209 -36.23 -37.51 -15.31
C MET A 209 -35.93 -38.43 -16.51
N PHE A 210 -36.88 -39.30 -16.88
CA PHE A 210 -36.72 -40.24 -18.00
C PHE A 210 -37.46 -39.82 -19.28
N ARG A 211 -38.02 -38.61 -19.33
CA ARG A 211 -38.64 -38.04 -20.53
C ARG A 211 -37.58 -37.43 -21.46
N THR A 212 -36.59 -38.24 -21.83
CA THR A 212 -35.52 -37.89 -22.75
C THR A 212 -35.72 -38.57 -24.10
N ALA A 213 -35.00 -38.13 -25.14
CA ALA A 213 -35.06 -38.70 -26.50
C ALA A 213 -34.61 -40.17 -26.59
N GLU A 214 -34.17 -40.77 -25.48
CA GLU A 214 -33.68 -42.15 -25.38
C GLU A 214 -34.79 -43.19 -25.16
N TYR A 215 -36.03 -42.76 -24.86
CA TYR A 215 -37.16 -43.63 -24.54
C TYR A 215 -38.42 -43.21 -25.30
N SER A 216 -39.25 -44.18 -25.70
CA SER A 216 -40.40 -43.92 -26.59
C SER A 216 -41.78 -44.12 -25.93
N ALA A 217 -41.85 -44.88 -24.84
CA ALA A 217 -43.08 -45.06 -24.07
C ALA A 217 -42.77 -45.22 -22.57
N TRP A 218 -43.70 -44.77 -21.72
CA TRP A 218 -43.55 -44.75 -20.26
C TRP A 218 -44.78 -45.33 -19.57
N ASP A 219 -44.58 -45.90 -18.39
CA ASP A 219 -45.67 -46.38 -17.54
C ASP A 219 -46.43 -45.19 -16.92
N GLY A 220 -47.76 -45.15 -17.11
CA GLY A 220 -48.61 -44.00 -16.76
C GLY A 220 -48.74 -43.72 -15.25
N THR A 221 -48.21 -44.59 -14.38
CA THR A 221 -48.29 -44.43 -12.92
C THR A 221 -46.93 -44.20 -12.26
N THR A 222 -45.85 -44.70 -12.85
CA THR A 222 -44.50 -44.63 -12.27
C THR A 222 -43.52 -43.77 -13.07
N GLY A 223 -43.83 -43.44 -14.33
CA GLY A 223 -42.94 -42.66 -15.20
C GLY A 223 -41.67 -43.40 -15.63
N ILE A 224 -41.61 -44.73 -15.41
CA ILE A 224 -40.48 -45.56 -15.82
C ILE A 224 -40.62 -45.87 -17.32
N PRO A 225 -39.54 -45.75 -18.12
CA PRO A 225 -39.56 -46.17 -19.52
C PRO A 225 -39.96 -47.63 -19.68
N THR A 226 -40.90 -47.91 -20.58
CA THR A 226 -41.33 -49.26 -20.98
C THR A 226 -40.70 -49.69 -22.30
N HIS A 227 -40.43 -48.73 -23.20
CA HIS A 227 -39.82 -48.98 -24.50
C HIS A 227 -38.58 -48.10 -24.71
N ASP A 228 -37.59 -48.66 -25.39
CA ASP A 228 -36.36 -47.94 -25.77
C ASP A 228 -36.60 -46.98 -26.95
N ALA A 229 -35.57 -46.26 -27.40
CA ALA A 229 -35.63 -45.34 -28.53
C ALA A 229 -36.08 -45.97 -29.87
N LYS A 230 -36.08 -47.30 -29.99
CA LYS A 230 -36.49 -48.05 -31.18
C LYS A 230 -37.88 -48.68 -31.04
N GLY A 231 -38.52 -48.56 -29.88
CA GLY A 231 -39.81 -49.16 -29.61
C GLY A 231 -39.72 -50.62 -29.21
N GLU A 232 -38.57 -51.10 -28.72
CA GLU A 232 -38.42 -52.43 -28.13
C GLU A 232 -38.66 -52.41 -26.62
N GLU A 233 -39.33 -53.44 -26.07
CA GLU A 233 -39.60 -53.54 -24.64
C GLU A 233 -38.30 -53.63 -23.84
N ILE A 234 -38.18 -52.76 -22.83
CA ILE A 234 -37.01 -52.73 -21.96
C ILE A 234 -36.94 -54.03 -21.14
N THR A 235 -35.77 -54.67 -21.11
CA THR A 235 -35.60 -55.94 -20.39
C THR A 235 -35.85 -55.77 -18.88
N LYS A 236 -36.35 -56.82 -18.21
CA LYS A 236 -36.61 -56.84 -16.74
C LYS A 236 -35.39 -56.42 -15.89
N SER A 237 -34.17 -56.64 -16.39
CA SER A 237 -32.93 -56.21 -15.73
C SER A 237 -32.69 -54.70 -15.85
N GLN A 238 -32.95 -54.12 -17.03
CA GLN A 238 -32.83 -52.68 -17.28
C GLN A 238 -33.94 -51.90 -16.55
N GLY A 239 -35.18 -52.39 -16.55
CA GLY A 239 -36.28 -51.76 -15.79
C GLY A 239 -35.98 -51.67 -14.28
N LYS A 240 -35.39 -52.71 -13.69
CA LYS A 240 -34.93 -52.68 -12.28
C LYS A 240 -33.80 -51.69 -12.03
N LYS A 241 -32.91 -51.46 -13.00
CA LYS A 241 -31.85 -50.44 -12.90
C LYS A 241 -32.42 -49.02 -12.99
N LEU A 242 -33.35 -48.79 -13.90
CA LEU A 242 -34.03 -47.49 -14.07
C LEU A 242 -34.89 -47.16 -12.84
N ALA A 243 -35.61 -48.12 -12.28
CA ALA A 243 -36.36 -47.96 -11.03
C ALA A 243 -35.45 -47.57 -9.85
N LYS A 244 -34.29 -48.23 -9.69
CA LYS A 244 -33.31 -47.88 -8.66
C LYS A 244 -32.73 -46.48 -8.85
N LEU A 245 -32.51 -46.07 -10.10
CA LEU A 245 -32.01 -44.73 -10.43
C LEU A 245 -33.05 -43.66 -10.10
N GLN A 246 -34.32 -43.90 -10.42
CA GLN A 246 -35.45 -43.02 -10.07
C GLN A 246 -35.61 -42.87 -8.55
N GLU A 247 -35.53 -43.97 -7.80
CA GLU A 247 -35.67 -43.96 -6.34
C GLU A 247 -34.52 -43.21 -5.66
N ALA A 248 -33.29 -43.37 -6.18
CA ALA A 248 -32.13 -42.63 -5.71
C ALA A 248 -32.24 -41.12 -5.98
N TYR A 249 -32.81 -40.74 -7.14
CA TYR A 249 -33.07 -39.34 -7.47
C TYR A 249 -34.24 -38.75 -6.65
N ARG A 250 -35.33 -39.50 -6.46
CA ARG A 250 -36.47 -39.12 -5.61
C ARG A 250 -36.02 -38.77 -4.18
N LYS A 251 -35.15 -39.58 -3.57
CA LYS A 251 -34.56 -39.27 -2.24
C LYS A 251 -33.74 -37.99 -2.19
N LYS A 252 -33.11 -37.58 -3.31
CA LYS A 252 -32.38 -36.31 -3.40
C LYS A 252 -33.34 -35.13 -3.61
N TYR A 253 -34.35 -35.31 -4.47
CA TYR A 253 -35.42 -34.34 -4.72
C TYR A 253 -36.22 -34.03 -3.45
N ASP A 254 -36.60 -35.04 -2.67
CA ASP A 254 -37.35 -34.86 -1.41
C ASP A 254 -36.54 -34.08 -0.38
N LYS A 255 -35.22 -34.34 -0.28
CA LYS A 255 -34.32 -33.56 0.58
C LYS A 255 -34.18 -32.10 0.14
N TRP A 256 -34.14 -31.86 -1.17
CA TRP A 256 -34.12 -30.50 -1.72
C TRP A 256 -35.42 -29.74 -1.43
N LEU A 257 -36.57 -30.40 -1.57
CA LEU A 257 -37.88 -29.83 -1.27
C LEU A 257 -38.00 -29.44 0.22
N GLN A 258 -37.47 -30.27 1.11
CA GLN A 258 -37.39 -29.99 2.55
C GLN A 258 -36.47 -28.79 2.85
N GLN A 259 -35.34 -28.65 2.14
CA GLN A 259 -34.44 -27.50 2.30
C GLN A 259 -35.05 -26.19 1.79
N GLN A 260 -35.85 -26.23 0.73
CA GLN A 260 -36.57 -25.07 0.22
C GLN A 260 -37.72 -24.62 1.13
N GLN A 261 -38.37 -25.55 1.84
CA GLN A 261 -39.41 -25.20 2.83
C GLN A 261 -38.85 -24.64 4.15
N GLN A 262 -37.54 -24.80 4.39
CA GLN A 262 -36.86 -24.30 5.59
C GLN A 262 -36.08 -22.99 5.37
N ALA A 263 -35.93 -22.56 4.11
CA ALA A 263 -35.28 -21.31 3.72
C ALA A 263 -36.31 -20.18 3.55
#